data_AF-A0AAN7XDG3-F1
#
_entry.id   AF-A0AAN7XDG3-F1
#
_cell.length_a   1.000
_cell.length_b   1.000
_cell.length_c   1.000
_cell.angle_alpha   90.00
_cell.angle_beta   90.00
_cell.angle_gamma   90.00
#
_symmetry.space_group_name_H-M   'P 1'
#
loop_
_entity.id
_entity.type
_entity.pdbx_description
1 polymer ?
#
loop_
_entity_poly.entity_id
_entity_poly.type
_entity_poly.pdbx_seq_one_letter_code
_entity_poly.pdbx_strand_id
1 'polypeptide(L)'
;MESAIKTVVTTFLSSTKGKENIEGGGFQKLVKKHLGGLMADTNCSSAVKEMQQGLDENHDGKVSFQEYLTLIGYLANSLSQSKTGATADAS
;
A
#
# COMPACT_ATOMS: atom_id res chain seq x y z
N MET A 1 -19.41 0.92 -0.72
CA MET A 1 -18.43 -0.14 -0.36
C MET A 1 -17.87 -0.80 -1.62
N GLU A 2 -18.71 -1.31 -2.52
CA GLU A 2 -18.28 -1.89 -3.80
C GLU A 2 -17.39 -0.96 -4.64
N SER A 3 -17.71 0.35 -4.70
CA SER A 3 -16.89 1.36 -5.40
C SER A 3 -15.47 1.48 -4.85
N ALA A 4 -15.29 1.33 -3.53
CA ALA A 4 -13.97 1.36 -2.89
C ALA A 4 -13.19 0.09 -3.22
N ILE A 5 -13.82 -1.08 -3.15
CA ILE A 5 -13.22 -2.36 -3.53
C ILE A 5 -12.78 -2.33 -5.00
N LYS A 6 -13.65 -1.85 -5.90
CA LYS A 6 -13.32 -1.66 -7.32
C LYS A 6 -12.12 -0.74 -7.51
N THR A 7 -12.03 0.34 -6.73
CA THR A 7 -10.89 1.26 -6.77
C THR A 7 -9.58 0.57 -6.38
N VAL A 8 -9.59 -0.23 -5.30
CA VAL A 8 -8.43 -1.01 -4.84
C VAL A 8 -7.95 -1.98 -5.93
N VAL A 9 -8.86 -2.77 -6.51
CA VAL A 9 -8.55 -3.74 -7.57
C VAL A 9 -8.03 -3.05 -8.83
N THR A 10 -8.71 -2.01 -9.30
CA THR A 10 -8.33 -1.31 -10.55
C THR A 10 -7.01 -0.54 -10.40
N THR A 11 -6.70 -0.02 -9.22
CA THR A 11 -5.41 0.62 -8.92
C THR A 11 -4.27 -0.40 -8.99
N PHE A 12 -4.48 -1.61 -8.45
CA PHE A 12 -3.52 -2.70 -8.57
C PHE A 12 -3.28 -3.07 -10.04
N LEU A 13 -4.35 -3.39 -10.79
CA LEU A 13 -4.27 -3.78 -12.20
C LEU A 13 -3.58 -2.72 -13.08
N SER A 14 -3.85 -1.44 -12.80
CA SER A 14 -3.20 -0.33 -13.51
C SER A 14 -1.69 -0.28 -13.24
N SER A 15 -1.25 -0.74 -12.06
CA SER A 15 0.14 -0.71 -11.62
C SER A 15 0.93 -1.94 -12.08
N THR A 16 0.28 -3.08 -12.31
CA THR A 16 0.89 -4.26 -12.94
C THR A 16 1.03 -4.12 -14.45
N LYS A 17 0.35 -3.14 -15.08
CA LYS A 17 0.24 -2.98 -16.54
C LYS A 17 -0.27 -4.25 -17.24
N GLY A 18 -1.20 -4.95 -16.61
CA GLY A 18 -1.77 -6.20 -17.13
C GLY A 18 -0.95 -7.46 -16.84
N LYS A 19 0.13 -7.36 -16.06
CA LYS A 19 0.85 -8.52 -15.49
C LYS A 19 0.15 -9.02 -14.22
N GLU A 20 0.58 -10.19 -13.76
CA GLU A 20 0.09 -10.81 -12.52
C GLU A 20 0.51 -10.02 -11.25
N ASN A 21 1.79 -9.67 -11.16
CA ASN A 21 2.38 -9.00 -9.99
C ASN A 21 2.91 -7.60 -10.35
N ILE A 22 3.04 -6.74 -9.33
CA ILE A 22 3.66 -5.42 -9.47
C ILE A 22 5.19 -5.57 -9.36
N GLU A 23 5.92 -5.14 -10.38
CA GLU A 23 7.39 -5.05 -10.31
C GLU A 23 7.81 -3.89 -9.41
N GLY A 24 9.01 -3.95 -8.80
CA GLY A 24 9.40 -2.96 -7.79
C GLY A 24 9.35 -1.49 -8.23
N GLY A 25 9.70 -1.19 -9.49
CA GLY A 25 9.55 0.16 -10.04
C GLY A 25 8.08 0.60 -10.22
N GLY A 26 7.16 -0.35 -10.43
CA GLY A 26 5.72 -0.10 -10.47
C GLY A 26 5.15 0.15 -9.08
N PHE A 27 5.62 -0.60 -8.08
CA PHE A 27 5.18 -0.45 -6.69
C PHE A 27 5.54 0.92 -6.13
N GLN A 28 6.76 1.40 -6.41
CA GLN A 28 7.16 2.73 -6.00
C GLN A 28 6.28 3.84 -6.59
N LYS A 29 5.88 3.70 -7.86
CA LYS A 29 4.96 4.64 -8.51
C LYS A 29 3.55 4.58 -7.90
N LEU A 30 3.05 3.39 -7.60
CA LEU A 30 1.76 3.20 -6.94
C LEU A 30 1.74 3.95 -5.60
N VAL A 31 2.73 3.70 -4.75
CA VAL A 31 2.82 4.30 -3.40
C VAL A 31 2.85 5.82 -3.49
N LYS A 32 3.73 6.38 -4.33
CA LYS A 32 3.83 7.84 -4.52
C LYS A 32 2.53 8.47 -5.02
N LYS A 33 1.86 7.83 -5.99
CA LYS A 33 0.69 8.40 -6.66
C LYS A 33 -0.60 8.25 -5.87
N HIS A 34 -0.80 7.11 -5.20
CA HIS A 34 -2.08 6.76 -4.59
C HIS A 34 -2.06 6.77 -3.06
N LEU A 35 -0.89 6.61 -2.43
CA LEU A 35 -0.75 6.46 -0.98
C LEU A 35 0.06 7.61 -0.33
N GLY A 36 0.54 8.57 -1.12
CA GLY A 36 1.38 9.68 -0.63
C GLY A 36 0.71 10.58 0.41
N GLY A 37 -0.62 10.65 0.43
CA GLY A 37 -1.38 11.39 1.46
C GLY A 37 -1.67 10.58 2.73
N LEU A 38 -1.41 9.27 2.73
CA LEU A 38 -1.70 8.36 3.84
C LEU A 38 -0.44 7.89 4.58
N MET A 39 0.70 7.91 3.90
CA MET A 39 1.97 7.41 4.42
C MET A 39 3.00 8.55 4.47
N ALA A 40 3.75 8.62 5.57
CA ALA A 40 4.94 9.45 5.65
C ALA A 40 6.03 8.91 4.70
N ASP A 41 6.91 9.80 4.22
CA ASP A 41 8.14 9.44 3.50
C ASP A 41 7.99 8.60 2.22
N THR A 42 6.82 8.62 1.56
CA THR A 42 6.62 7.99 0.23
C THR A 42 7.53 8.53 -0.87
N ASN A 43 8.16 9.69 -0.66
CA ASN A 43 9.17 10.25 -1.55
C ASN A 43 10.54 9.58 -1.40
N CYS A 44 10.81 8.93 -0.27
CA CYS A 44 12.07 8.25 0.02
C CYS A 44 12.13 6.90 -0.68
N SER A 45 13.01 6.77 -1.68
CA SER A 45 13.12 5.56 -2.49
C SER A 45 13.56 4.32 -1.70
N SER A 46 14.40 4.50 -0.67
CA SER A 46 14.84 3.40 0.20
C SER A 46 13.70 2.91 1.09
N ALA A 47 12.96 3.82 1.74
CA ALA A 47 11.82 3.45 2.58
C ALA A 47 10.74 2.69 1.80
N VAL A 48 10.43 3.13 0.57
CA VAL A 48 9.46 2.42 -0.28
C VAL A 48 9.98 1.06 -0.74
N LYS A 49 11.29 0.91 -0.90
CA LYS A 49 11.93 -0.37 -1.25
C LYS A 49 11.93 -1.33 -0.05
N GLU A 50 12.23 -0.85 1.15
CA GLU A 50 12.13 -1.63 2.40
C GLU A 50 10.69 -2.08 2.63
N MET A 51 9.71 -1.21 2.38
CA MET A 51 8.30 -1.58 2.43
C MET A 51 7.96 -2.68 1.42
N GLN A 52 8.44 -2.58 0.19
CA GLN A 52 8.23 -3.63 -0.80
C GLN A 52 8.80 -4.97 -0.31
N GLN A 53 10.02 -4.97 0.22
CA GLN A 53 10.67 -6.17 0.75
C GLN A 53 9.93 -6.74 1.97
N GLY A 54 9.34 -5.89 2.81
CA GLY A 54 8.51 -6.33 3.94
C GLY A 54 7.17 -6.94 3.52
N LEU A 55 6.71 -6.67 2.29
CA LEU A 55 5.48 -7.25 1.73
C LEU A 55 5.76 -8.49 0.87
N ASP A 56 6.93 -8.60 0.27
CA ASP A 56 7.38 -9.69 -0.62
C ASP A 56 7.69 -10.96 0.21
N GLU A 57 6.63 -11.62 0.69
CA GLU A 57 6.70 -12.80 1.56
C GLU A 57 7.27 -14.02 0.83
N ASN A 58 7.01 -14.13 -0.47
CA ASN A 58 7.49 -15.22 -1.30
C ASN A 58 8.90 -14.97 -1.89
N HIS A 59 9.45 -13.77 -1.67
CA HIS A 59 10.77 -13.33 -2.11
C HIS A 59 10.98 -13.41 -3.64
N ASP A 60 9.94 -13.15 -4.44
CA ASP A 60 10.00 -13.13 -5.91
C ASP A 60 10.45 -11.77 -6.48
N GLY A 61 10.66 -10.77 -5.61
CA GLY A 61 11.06 -9.42 -5.98
C GLY A 61 9.92 -8.55 -6.51
N LYS A 62 8.67 -9.02 -6.41
CA LYS A 62 7.46 -8.36 -6.88
C LYS A 62 6.46 -8.24 -5.72
N VAL A 63 5.28 -7.71 -6.03
CA VAL A 63 4.16 -7.62 -5.09
C VAL A 63 2.92 -8.18 -5.78
N SER A 64 2.48 -9.33 -5.32
CA SER A 64 1.23 -9.98 -5.70
C SER A 64 0.02 -9.20 -5.19
N PHE A 65 -1.17 -9.56 -5.67
CA PHE A 65 -2.40 -8.92 -5.20
C PHE A 65 -2.65 -9.14 -3.71
N GLN A 66 -2.29 -10.32 -3.18
CA GLN A 66 -2.43 -10.63 -1.76
C GLN A 66 -1.52 -9.76 -0.90
N GLU A 67 -0.24 -9.66 -1.26
CA GLU A 67 0.75 -8.82 -0.54
C GLU A 67 0.36 -7.34 -0.60
N TYR A 68 -0.19 -6.89 -1.73
CA TYR A 68 -0.79 -5.56 -1.85
C TYR A 68 -2.00 -5.36 -0.89
N LEU A 69 -2.88 -6.36 -0.74
CA LEU A 69 -4.00 -6.28 0.20
C LEU A 69 -3.53 -6.23 1.67
N THR A 70 -2.42 -6.88 2.01
CA THR A 70 -1.80 -6.75 3.33
C THR A 70 -1.44 -5.30 3.63
N LEU A 71 -0.83 -4.58 2.67
CA LEU A 71 -0.57 -3.14 2.80
C LEU A 71 -1.86 -2.32 2.98
N ILE A 72 -2.87 -2.57 2.15
CA ILE A 72 -4.14 -1.84 2.24
C ILE A 72 -4.83 -2.08 3.59
N GLY A 73 -4.80 -3.31 4.11
CA GLY A 73 -5.33 -3.64 5.43
C GLY A 73 -4.59 -2.90 6.55
N TYR A 74 -3.26 -2.86 6.49
CA TYR A 74 -2.45 -2.09 7.43
C TYR A 74 -2.81 -0.60 7.40
N LEU A 75 -2.90 0.00 6.21
CA LEU A 75 -3.25 1.41 6.05
C LEU A 75 -4.67 1.72 6.51
N ALA A 76 -5.63 0.85 6.22
CA ALA A 76 -7.00 1.01 6.68
C ALA A 76 -7.08 0.98 8.22
N ASN A 77 -6.35 0.08 8.87
CA ASN A 77 -6.26 0.02 10.33
C ASN A 77 -5.58 1.26 10.92
N SER A 78 -4.43 1.67 10.37
CA SER A 78 -3.69 2.87 10.83
C SER A 78 -4.54 4.13 10.67
N LEU A 79 -5.20 4.30 9.51
CA LEU A 79 -6.09 5.42 9.27
C LEU A 79 -7.30 5.38 10.21
N SER A 80 -7.92 4.22 10.41
CA SER A 80 -9.02 4.04 11.35
C SER A 80 -8.61 4.49 12.75
N GLN A 81 -7.48 3.98 13.27
CA GLN A 81 -6.93 4.39 14.57
C GLN A 81 -6.67 5.89 14.65
N SER A 82 -6.09 6.51 13.61
CA SER A 82 -5.85 7.96 13.59
C SER A 82 -7.14 8.79 13.61
N LYS A 83 -8.25 8.25 13.08
CA LYS A 83 -9.55 8.93 13.00
C LYS A 83 -10.43 8.66 14.22
N THR A 84 -10.27 7.49 14.85
CA THR A 84 -11.07 7.09 16.03
C THR A 84 -10.30 7.26 17.35
N GLY A 85 -9.01 7.58 17.31
CA GLY A 85 -8.08 7.56 18.44
C GLY A 85 -7.24 8.83 18.59
N ALA A 86 -7.87 10.01 18.54
CA ALA A 86 -7.36 11.24 19.18
C ALA A 86 -8.08 11.53 20.52
N THR A 87 -8.71 10.52 21.11
CA THR A 87 -9.39 10.59 22.42
C THR A 87 -9.15 9.32 23.23
N ALA A 88 -7.90 9.01 23.52
CA ALA A 88 -7.50 8.15 24.64
C ALA A 88 -6.02 8.46 24.92
N ASP A 89 -5.67 8.62 26.18
CA ASP A 89 -4.31 8.95 26.69
C ASP A 89 -3.86 10.41 26.57
N ALA A 90 -4.72 11.30 27.06
CA ALA A 90 -4.26 12.40 27.92
C ALA A 90 -4.94 12.23 29.29
N SER A 91 -4.34 11.43 30.18
CA SER A 91 -4.59 11.42 31.64
C SER A 91 -3.43 10.74 32.34
#